data_AF-A0A1W1E2E2-F1
#
_entry.id   AF-A0A1W1E2E2-F1
#
_cell.length_a   1.000
_cell.length_b   1.000
_cell.length_c   1.000
_cell.angle_alpha   90.00
_cell.angle_beta   90.00
_cell.angle_gamma   90.00
#
_symmetry.space_group_name_H-M   'P 1'
#
loop_
_entity.id
_entity.type
_entity.pdbx_description
1 polymer ?
#
loop_
_entity_poly.entity_id
_entity_poly.type
_entity_poly.pdbx_seq_one_letter_code
_entity_poly.pdbx_strand_id
1 'polypeptide(L)' 'MIDRKKGYFPMPALKYVRGEFLTFMADILNSSHCINRGVYNRDFVQKVINQPEQYMTALNGSRLWHLALLEYWLQENIDG' A
#
# COMPACT_ATOMS: atom_id res chain seq x y z
N MET A 1 -30.79 19.19 16.84
CA MET A 1 -30.16 18.81 15.55
C MET A 1 -28.65 18.80 15.79
N ILE A 2 -28.06 17.62 15.96
CA ILE A 2 -26.63 17.47 16.30
C ILE A 2 -25.88 17.33 14.98
N ASP A 3 -25.25 18.41 14.52
CA ASP A 3 -24.33 18.39 13.38
C ASP A 3 -23.02 17.72 13.84
N ARG A 4 -22.95 16.39 13.68
CA ARG A 4 -21.64 15.75 13.63
C ARG A 4 -21.08 16.08 12.26
N LYS A 5 -20.05 16.92 12.19
CA LYS A 5 -19.14 16.88 11.04
C LYS A 5 -18.73 15.41 10.90
N LYS A 6 -19.19 14.73 9.84
CA LYS A 6 -18.67 13.42 9.45
C LYS A 6 -17.16 13.59 9.54
N GLY A 7 -16.55 12.88 10.49
CA GLY A 7 -15.12 12.87 10.65
C GLY A 7 -14.58 12.34 9.34
N TYR A 8 -14.23 13.25 8.44
CA TYR A 8 -13.28 12.95 7.38
C TYR A 8 -12.11 12.42 8.16
N PHE A 9 -11.92 11.09 8.13
CA PHE A 9 -10.72 10.47 8.62
C PHE A 9 -9.62 11.23 7.88
N PRO A 10 -8.86 12.11 8.57
CA PRO A 10 -7.78 12.78 7.89
C PRO A 10 -6.91 11.60 7.49
N MET A 11 -6.80 11.37 6.18
CA MET A 11 -5.90 10.37 5.65
C MET A 11 -4.66 11.13 5.17
N PRO A 12 -3.82 11.67 6.09
CA PRO A 12 -2.59 12.33 5.70
C PRO A 12 -1.69 11.36 4.91
N ALA A 13 -1.87 10.04 5.11
CA ALA A 13 -1.20 8.98 4.37
C ALA A 13 -1.56 8.92 2.87
N LEU A 14 -2.77 9.37 2.48
CA LEU A 14 -3.14 9.45 1.06
C LEU A 14 -2.60 10.72 0.39
N LYS A 15 -2.12 11.69 1.19
CA LYS A 15 -1.60 12.97 0.71
C LYS A 15 -0.10 12.91 0.41
N TYR A 16 0.62 11.96 1.01
CA TYR A 16 2.06 11.74 0.81
C TYR A 16 2.33 10.25 0.57
N VAL A 17 2.13 9.79 -0.66
CA VAL A 17 2.66 8.49 -1.13
C VAL A 17 4.18 8.59 -1.34
N ARG A 18 4.90 9.21 -0.38
CA ARG A 18 6.34 9.41 -0.37
C ARG A 18 6.79 9.45 1.10
N GLY A 19 7.88 8.75 1.43
CA GLY A 19 8.40 8.66 2.80
C GLY A 19 7.88 7.42 3.55
N GLU A 20 7.49 7.60 4.81
CA GLU A 20 7.14 6.49 5.73
C GLU A 20 6.06 5.55 5.19
N PHE A 21 5.09 6.06 4.43
CA PHE A 21 4.04 5.24 3.85
C PHE A 21 4.54 4.35 2.71
N LEU A 22 5.51 4.83 1.92
CA LEU A 22 6.18 4.02 0.90
C LEU A 22 7.08 2.98 1.56
N THR A 23 7.80 3.35 2.62
CA THR A 23 8.61 2.41 3.41
C THR A 23 7.73 1.32 4.02
N PHE A 24 6.58 1.69 4.60
CA PHE A 24 5.62 0.73 5.15
C PHE A 24 5.10 -0.26 4.09
N MET A 25 4.70 0.24 2.92
CA MET A 25 4.28 -0.63 1.81
C MET A 25 5.41 -1.52 1.29
N ALA A 26 6.62 -0.96 1.17
CA ALA A 26 7.79 -1.69 0.74
C ALA A 26 8.16 -2.78 1.75
N ASP A 27 8.02 -2.52 3.05
CA ASP A 27 8.29 -3.48 4.12
C ASP A 27 7.30 -4.66 4.06
N ILE A 28 6.00 -4.38 3.94
CA ILE A 28 4.97 -5.42 3.76
C ILE A 28 5.27 -6.30 2.54
N LEU A 29 5.60 -5.68 1.40
CA LEU A 29 5.86 -6.38 0.14
C LEU A 29 7.23 -7.10 0.12
N ASN A 30 8.19 -6.66 0.93
CA ASN A 30 9.48 -7.34 1.13
C ASN A 30 9.46 -8.32 2.32
N SER A 31 8.33 -8.47 3.00
CA SER A 31 8.18 -9.42 4.11
C SER A 31 8.44 -10.85 3.65
N SER A 32 9.01 -11.65 4.54
CA SER A 32 9.28 -13.07 4.34
C SER A 32 8.04 -13.85 3.90
N HIS A 33 6.85 -13.47 4.39
CA HIS A 33 5.57 -14.08 4.02
C HIS A 33 5.24 -13.87 2.53
N CYS A 34 5.32 -12.62 2.07
CA CYS A 34 5.14 -12.24 0.66
C CYS A 34 6.10 -13.01 -0.26
N ILE A 35 7.36 -13.10 0.17
CA ILE A 35 8.43 -13.78 -0.54
C ILE A 35 8.17 -15.29 -0.63
N ASN A 36 7.77 -15.90 0.47
CA ASN A 36 7.49 -17.34 0.54
C ASN A 36 6.27 -17.69 -0.31
N ARG A 37 5.27 -16.81 -0.31
CA ARG A 37 4.01 -16.96 -1.05
C ARG A 37 4.21 -16.86 -2.57
N GLY A 38 5.19 -16.08 -3.04
CA GLY A 38 5.54 -15.99 -4.46
C GLY A 38 4.45 -15.42 -5.37
N VAL A 39 3.45 -14.74 -4.80
CA VAL A 39 2.28 -14.19 -5.53
C VAL A 39 2.63 -12.94 -6.33
N TYR A 40 3.62 -12.17 -5.89
CA TYR A 40 4.01 -10.92 -6.53
C TYR A 40 5.29 -11.08 -7.33
N ASN A 41 5.31 -10.50 -8.53
CA ASN A 41 6.54 -10.37 -9.29
C ASN A 41 7.44 -9.31 -8.62
N ARG A 42 8.53 -9.75 -7.99
CA ARG A 42 9.48 -8.89 -7.28
C ARG A 42 10.10 -7.79 -8.16
N ASP A 43 10.39 -8.09 -9.43
CA ASP A 43 10.93 -7.09 -10.36
C ASP A 43 9.91 -5.97 -10.60
N PHE A 44 8.64 -6.35 -10.75
CA PHE A 44 7.54 -5.39 -10.87
C PHE A 44 7.34 -4.59 -9.57
N VAL A 45 7.33 -5.25 -8.42
CA VAL A 45 7.20 -4.60 -7.11
C VAL A 45 8.32 -3.59 -6.88
N GLN A 46 9.59 -3.95 -7.13
CA GLN A 46 10.70 -3.02 -7.01
C GLN A 46 10.57 -1.83 -7.97
N LYS A 47 10.17 -2.05 -9.22
CA LYS A 47 9.93 -0.96 -10.18
C LYS A 47 8.86 0.01 -9.67
N VAL A 48 7.78 -0.52 -9.09
CA VAL A 48 6.67 0.27 -8.54
C VAL A 48 7.08 1.02 -7.26
N ILE A 49 7.89 0.41 -6.39
CA ILE A 49 8.46 1.05 -5.19
C ILE A 49 9.46 2.16 -5.56
N ASN A 50 10.29 1.94 -6.58
CA ASN A 50 11.29 2.92 -7.03
C ASN A 50 10.65 4.10 -7.79
N GLN A 51 9.50 3.91 -8.43
CA GLN A 51 8.86 4.93 -9.26
C GLN A 51 7.34 5.07 -8.97
N PRO A 52 6.93 5.30 -7.72
CA PRO A 52 5.52 5.28 -7.30
C PRO A 52 4.67 6.30 -8.06
N GLU A 53 5.25 7.44 -8.46
CA GLU A 53 4.57 8.49 -9.20
C GLU A 53 4.22 8.10 -10.64
N GLN A 54 5.06 7.29 -11.28
CA GLN A 54 4.80 6.78 -12.63
C GLN A 54 3.72 5.68 -12.59
N TYR A 55 3.58 5.02 -11.44
CA TYR A 55 2.61 3.94 -11.24
C TYR A 55 1.33 4.40 -10.53
N MET A 56 0.89 5.65 -10.70
CA MET A 56 -0.44 6.08 -10.26
C MET A 56 -1.54 5.63 -11.24
N THR A 57 -2.70 5.26 -10.70
CA THR A 57 -3.91 4.99 -11.50
C THR A 57 -4.52 6.32 -11.97
N ALA A 58 -5.40 6.27 -12.97
CA ALA A 58 -6.06 7.46 -13.54
C ALA A 58 -6.88 8.29 -12.53
N LEU A 59 -7.12 7.74 -11.33
CA LEU A 59 -7.82 8.37 -10.21
C LEU A 59 -6.85 8.90 -9.12
N ASN A 60 -5.56 9.07 -9.44
CA ASN A 60 -4.48 9.39 -8.49
C ASN A 60 -4.34 8.37 -7.33
N GLY A 61 -4.82 7.14 -7.54
CA GLY A 61 -4.63 6.05 -6.59
C GLY A 61 -3.26 5.40 -6.77
N SER A 62 -2.55 5.15 -5.68
CA SER A 62 -1.27 4.44 -5.75
C SER A 62 -1.49 2.96 -6.09
N ARG A 63 -0.91 2.46 -7.20
CA ARG A 63 -0.91 1.01 -7.48
C ARG A 63 -0.15 0.23 -6.40
N LEU A 64 0.90 0.83 -5.85
CA LEU A 64 1.65 0.27 -4.73
C LEU A 64 0.73 0.01 -3.53
N TRP A 65 -0.20 0.93 -3.25
CA TRP A 65 -1.15 0.78 -2.16
C TRP A 65 -2.06 -0.43 -2.34
N HIS A 66 -2.58 -0.65 -3.56
CA HIS A 66 -3.40 -1.85 -3.81
C HIS A 66 -2.62 -3.15 -3.60
N LEU A 67 -1.35 -3.18 -4.02
CA LEU A 67 -0.48 -4.35 -3.83
C LEU A 67 -0.22 -4.60 -2.34
N ALA A 68 0.22 -3.57 -1.62
CA ALA A 68 0.54 -3.66 -0.20
C ALA A 68 -0.69 -3.94 0.66
N LEU A 69 -1.85 -3.37 0.34
CA LEU A 69 -3.10 -3.64 1.04
C LEU A 69 -3.53 -5.10 0.91
N LEU A 70 -3.41 -5.66 -0.30
CA LEU A 70 -3.72 -7.06 -0.54
C LEU A 70 -2.76 -7.96 0.23
N GLU A 71 -1.46 -7.69 0.19
CA GLU A 71 -0.47 -8.50 0.91
C GLU A 71 -0.65 -8.40 2.42
N TYR A 72 -0.93 -7.20 2.94
CA TYR A 72 -1.23 -7.00 4.35
C TYR A 72 -2.47 -7.80 4.78
N TRP A 73 -3.52 -7.82 3.95
CA TRP A 73 -4.70 -8.63 4.21
C TRP A 73 -4.38 -10.14 4.22
N LEU A 74 -3.52 -10.60 3.31
CA LEU A 74 -3.08 -11.99 3.26
C LEU A 74 -2.27 -12.36 4.51
N GLN A 75 -1.36 -11.49 4.95
CA GLN A 75 -0.58 -11.72 6.17
C GLN A 75 -1.48 -11.82 7.39
N GLU A 76 -2.42 -10.89 7.56
CA GLU A 76 -3.33 -10.87 8.72
C GLU A 76 -4.33 -12.03 8.73
N ASN A 77 -4.82 -12.49 7.56
CA ASN A 77 -5.90 -13.49 7.49
C ASN A 77 -5.44 -14.91 7.13
N ILE A 78 -4.25 -15.07 6.55
CA ILE A 78 -3.73 -16.38 6.13
C ILE A 78 -2.49 -16.78 6.93
N ASP A 79 -1.62 -15.83 7.29
CA ASP A 79 -0.43 -16.11 8.10
C ASP A 79 -0.66 -15.90 9.61
N GLY A 80 -1.81 -15.32 10.00
CA GLY A 80 -2.25 -15.08 11.38
C GLY A 80 -2.86 -16.27 12.10
#